data_AF-A0A1D2M5J4-F1
#
_entry.id   AF-A0A1D2M5J4-F1
#
_cell.length_a   1.000
_cell.length_b   1.000
_cell.length_c   1.000
_cell.angle_alpha   90.00
_cell.angle_beta   90.00
_cell.angle_gamma   90.00
#
_symmetry.space_group_name_H-M   'P 1'
#
loop_
_entity.id
_entity.type
_entity.pdbx_description
1 polymer ?
#
loop_
_entity_poly.entity_id
_entity_poly.type
_entity_poly.pdbx_seq_one_letter_code
_entity_poly.pdbx_strand_id
1 'polypeptide(L)'
;SSNPHLLSVFAKQIILYEDSVFQGATYNVTRFYKLGMFVRCFDLPSNWHDRVSSINTNGNCVYAWTLPGCSGKHLHVAPGTPSHYSLSELRFDNQIQSVEQCP
;
A
#
# COMPACT_ATOMS: atom_id res chain seq x y z
N SER A 1 31.65 -7.67 -8.60
CA SER A 1 30.70 -8.73 -8.21
C SER A 1 30.00 -8.27 -6.95
N SER A 2 28.73 -7.87 -7.02
CA SER A 2 27.95 -7.39 -5.88
C SER A 2 27.00 -8.49 -5.42
N ASN A 3 27.09 -8.83 -4.13
CA ASN A 3 26.38 -9.91 -3.47
C ASN A 3 24.86 -9.60 -3.40
N PRO A 4 23.96 -10.43 -3.99
CA PRO A 4 22.52 -10.18 -3.99
C PRO A 4 21.88 -10.26 -2.59
N HIS A 5 22.58 -10.81 -1.58
CA HIS A 5 22.09 -10.90 -0.20
C HIS A 5 22.27 -9.61 0.63
N LEU A 6 22.91 -8.56 0.09
CA LEU A 6 23.07 -7.25 0.75
C LEU A 6 21.95 -6.25 0.41
N LEU A 7 20.90 -6.66 -0.32
CA LEU A 7 19.74 -5.82 -0.67
C LEU A 7 18.65 -5.75 0.43
N SER A 8 18.89 -6.36 1.60
CA SER A 8 17.93 -6.37 2.71
C SER A 8 18.35 -5.39 3.83
N VAL A 9 18.43 -4.08 3.53
CA VAL A 9 18.59 -3.07 4.58
C VAL A 9 17.35 -2.19 4.77
N PHE A 10 16.42 -2.09 3.82
CA PHE A 10 15.10 -1.50 4.09
C PHE A 10 14.04 -2.06 3.11
N ALA A 11 13.51 -3.27 3.37
CA ALA A 11 12.25 -3.67 2.76
C ALA A 11 11.15 -2.78 3.37
N LYS A 12 11.05 -1.59 2.82
CA LYS A 12 10.20 -0.50 3.25
C LYS A 12 8.75 -0.97 2.96
N GLN A 13 8.08 -1.49 3.97
CA GLN A 13 6.78 -2.19 3.87
C GLN A 13 5.61 -1.20 3.99
N ILE A 14 4.59 -1.33 3.12
CA ILE A 14 3.28 -0.71 3.39
C ILE A 14 2.41 -1.73 4.10
N ILE A 15 1.72 -1.29 5.15
CA ILE A 15 0.77 -2.10 5.91
C ILE A 15 -0.60 -1.50 5.71
N LEU A 16 -1.52 -2.31 5.20
CA LEU A 16 -2.94 -2.01 5.09
C LEU A 16 -3.64 -2.64 6.28
N TYR A 17 -4.56 -1.89 6.88
CA TYR A 17 -5.31 -2.30 8.06
C TYR A 17 -6.79 -2.32 7.73
N GLU A 18 -7.47 -3.38 8.18
CA GLU A 18 -8.91 -3.51 8.03
C GLU A 18 -9.66 -2.43 8.81
N ASP A 19 -9.18 -2.08 10.00
CA ASP A 19 -9.79 -1.06 10.84
C ASP A 19 -9.04 0.27 10.76
N SER A 20 -9.71 1.33 11.21
CA SER A 20 -9.06 2.64 11.43
C SER A 20 -7.98 2.55 12.53
N VAL A 21 -7.21 3.63 12.68
CA VAL A 21 -6.15 3.82 13.68
C VAL A 21 -5.12 2.69 13.74
N PHE A 22 -4.84 2.06 12.58
CA PHE A 22 -3.85 0.99 12.41
C PHE A 22 -4.17 -0.27 13.23
N GLN A 23 -5.43 -0.70 13.21
CA GLN A 23 -5.92 -1.86 13.95
C GLN A 23 -6.53 -2.94 13.04
N GLY A 24 -6.95 -4.06 13.64
CA GLY A 24 -7.62 -5.15 12.92
C GLY A 24 -6.68 -6.06 12.15
N ALA A 25 -7.24 -6.77 11.17
CA ALA A 25 -6.46 -7.60 10.27
C ALA A 25 -5.51 -6.74 9.42
N THR A 26 -4.38 -7.32 9.02
CA THR A 26 -3.35 -6.60 8.27
C THR A 26 -2.97 -7.27 6.95
N TYR A 27 -2.70 -6.48 5.92
CA TYR A 27 -2.07 -6.93 4.69
C TYR A 27 -0.73 -6.21 4.47
N ASN A 28 0.33 -7.00 4.35
CA ASN A 28 1.69 -6.49 4.16
C ASN A 28 2.04 -6.44 2.68
N VAL A 29 2.12 -5.24 2.12
CA VAL A 29 2.56 -5.04 0.73
C VAL A 29 4.08 -4.96 0.72
N THR A 30 4.71 -6.06 0.31
CA THR A 30 6.17 -6.21 0.21
C THR A 30 6.65 -6.57 -1.20
N ARG A 31 5.73 -6.73 -2.16
CA ARG A 31 5.98 -7.31 -3.49
C ARG A 31 5.98 -6.31 -4.64
N PHE A 32 6.67 -5.19 -4.50
CA PHE A 32 7.01 -4.38 -5.69
C PHE A 32 8.08 -5.04 -6.58
N TYR A 33 8.45 -6.29 -6.31
CA TYR A 33 9.29 -7.11 -7.18
C TYR A 33 8.53 -8.38 -7.56
N LYS A 34 8.32 -8.60 -8.86
CA LYS A 34 7.71 -9.81 -9.43
C LYS A 34 8.71 -10.44 -10.39
N LEU A 35 9.07 -11.71 -10.16
CA LEU A 35 10.04 -12.45 -10.98
C LEU A 35 11.39 -11.72 -11.16
N GLY A 36 11.86 -11.01 -10.13
CA GLY A 36 13.11 -10.24 -10.18
C GLY A 36 13.01 -8.90 -10.90
N MET A 37 11.85 -8.53 -11.44
CA MET A 37 11.60 -7.21 -12.02
C MET A 37 10.84 -6.32 -11.03
N PHE A 38 11.25 -5.05 -10.96
CA PHE A 38 10.51 -4.03 -10.23
C PHE A 38 9.17 -3.75 -10.92
N VAL A 39 8.08 -3.81 -10.17
CA VAL A 39 6.73 -3.48 -10.59
C VAL A 39 6.18 -2.47 -9.59
N ARG A 40 5.76 -1.31 -10.09
CA ARG A 40 5.20 -0.27 -9.23
C ARG A 40 3.79 -0.61 -8.75
N CYS A 41 3.01 -1.26 -9.60
CA CYS A 41 1.62 -1.59 -9.33
C CYS A 41 1.44 -2.99 -8.72
N PHE A 42 0.62 -3.07 -7.67
CA PHE A 42 0.26 -4.30 -7.00
C PHE A 42 -1.25 -4.37 -6.77
N ASP A 43 -1.90 -5.37 -7.34
CA ASP A 43 -3.31 -5.67 -7.08
C ASP A 43 -3.47 -6.39 -5.75
N LEU A 44 -4.40 -5.91 -4.92
CA LEU A 44 -4.78 -6.62 -3.72
C LEU A 44 -5.49 -7.93 -4.10
N PRO A 45 -5.32 -9.00 -3.31
CA PRO A 45 -6.12 -10.20 -3.50
C PRO A 45 -7.59 -9.87 -3.25
N SER A 46 -8.51 -10.58 -3.92
CA SER A 46 -9.93 -10.27 -3.90
C SER A 46 -10.56 -10.26 -2.50
N ASN A 47 -10.02 -11.03 -1.55
CA ASN A 47 -10.48 -11.04 -0.17
C ASN A 47 -10.06 -9.80 0.65
N TRP A 48 -9.31 -8.88 0.05
CA TRP A 48 -8.88 -7.59 0.61
C TRP A 48 -9.48 -6.38 -0.12
N HIS A 49 -10.23 -6.61 -1.20
CA HIS A 49 -10.97 -5.55 -1.88
C HIS A 49 -11.99 -4.97 -0.91
N ASP A 50 -12.09 -3.63 -0.90
CA ASP A 50 -13.08 -2.88 -0.14
C ASP A 50 -13.06 -3.12 1.40
N ARG A 51 -11.89 -3.44 1.96
CA ARG A 51 -11.71 -3.68 3.41
C ARG A 51 -10.79 -2.72 4.14
N VAL A 52 -10.00 -1.94 3.41
CA VAL A 52 -8.92 -1.16 4.03
C VAL A 52 -9.47 0.15 4.58
N SER A 53 -9.21 0.40 5.87
CA SER A 53 -9.66 1.60 6.59
C SER A 53 -8.52 2.46 7.14
N SER A 54 -7.28 1.93 7.19
CA SER A 54 -6.09 2.74 7.46
C SER A 54 -4.81 2.18 6.80
N ILE A 55 -3.82 3.04 6.56
CA ILE A 55 -2.57 2.69 5.85
C ILE A 55 -1.38 3.26 6.61
N ASN A 56 -0.42 2.39 6.94
CA ASN A 56 0.90 2.82 7.39
C ASN A 56 1.94 2.57 6.29
N THR A 57 2.56 3.63 5.79
CA THR A 57 3.55 3.53 4.72
C THR A 57 4.96 3.25 5.22
N ASN A 58 5.21 3.28 6.54
CA ASN A 58 6.53 3.10 7.16
C ASN A 58 7.67 3.89 6.47
N GLY A 59 7.42 5.16 6.17
CA GLY A 59 8.42 6.01 5.50
C GLY A 59 8.49 5.83 3.98
N ASN A 60 7.50 5.17 3.37
CA ASN A 60 7.27 5.14 1.92
C ASN A 60 6.18 6.10 1.50
N CYS A 61 6.02 6.17 0.18
CA CYS A 61 4.92 6.80 -0.51
C CYS A 61 4.20 5.78 -1.40
N VAL A 62 2.86 5.82 -1.41
CA VAL A 62 2.03 5.04 -2.32
C VAL A 62 0.86 5.84 -2.89
N TYR A 63 0.40 5.44 -4.06
CA TYR A 63 -0.96 5.72 -4.53
C TYR A 63 -1.84 4.52 -4.22
N ALA A 64 -2.92 4.71 -3.47
CA ALA A 64 -3.96 3.72 -3.28
C ALA A 64 -5.07 3.94 -4.31
N TRP A 65 -5.39 2.93 -5.10
CA TRP A 65 -6.28 3.02 -6.26
C TRP A 65 -7.59 2.29 -6.00
N THR A 66 -8.69 2.84 -6.53
CA THR A 66 -10.03 2.26 -6.36
C THR A 66 -10.32 1.05 -7.25
N LEU A 67 -9.48 0.81 -8.27
CA LEU A 67 -9.65 -0.32 -9.20
C LEU A 67 -8.35 -1.13 -9.32
N PRO A 68 -8.42 -2.38 -9.82
CA PRO A 68 -7.23 -3.16 -10.16
C PRO A 68 -6.41 -2.50 -11.27
N GLY A 69 -5.15 -2.92 -11.38
CA GLY A 69 -4.19 -2.41 -12.36
C GLY A 69 -3.75 -0.97 -12.10
N CYS A 70 -3.86 -0.48 -10.86
CA CYS A 70 -3.50 0.89 -10.47
C CYS A 70 -4.22 1.94 -11.32
N SER A 71 -5.54 1.83 -11.35
CA SER A 71 -6.42 2.64 -12.18
C SER A 71 -7.60 3.21 -11.39
N GLY A 72 -8.34 4.13 -12.01
CA GLY A 72 -9.48 4.79 -11.37
C GLY A 72 -9.08 5.99 -10.50
N LYS A 73 -9.89 6.28 -9.46
CA LYS A 73 -9.59 7.33 -8.49
C LYS A 73 -8.44 6.85 -7.60
N HIS A 74 -7.59 7.77 -7.15
CA HIS A 74 -6.54 7.43 -6.20
C HIS A 74 -6.50 8.38 -5.01
N LEU A 75 -5.88 7.88 -3.95
CA LEU A 75 -5.39 8.62 -2.81
C LEU A 75 -3.87 8.52 -2.77
N HIS A 76 -3.19 9.66 -2.72
CA HIS A 76 -1.75 9.72 -2.50
C HIS A 76 -1.46 9.71 -0.99
N VAL A 77 -0.67 8.73 -0.52
CA VAL A 77 -0.34 8.53 0.89
C VAL A 77 1.17 8.51 1.07
N ALA A 78 1.68 9.50 1.78
CA ALA A 78 3.09 9.65 2.10
C ALA A 78 3.27 9.92 3.60
N PRO A 79 4.50 9.84 4.14
CA PRO A 79 4.74 10.12 5.55
C PRO A 79 4.37 11.58 5.83
N GLY A 80 3.56 11.81 6.87
CA GLY A 80 3.06 13.14 7.21
C GLY A 80 1.81 13.59 6.44
N THR A 81 1.29 12.83 5.48
CA THR A 81 -0.05 13.10 4.93
C THR A 81 -1.08 12.99 6.07
N PRO A 82 -1.97 13.98 6.28
CA PRO A 82 -2.95 13.91 7.36
C PRO A 82 -3.94 12.76 7.15
N SER A 83 -4.49 12.24 8.26
CA SER A 83 -5.65 11.34 8.28
C SER A 83 -5.52 9.98 7.58
N HIS A 84 -4.32 9.52 7.18
CA HIS A 84 -4.18 8.13 6.67
C HIS A 84 -4.32 7.05 7.76
N TYR A 85 -4.43 7.46 9.03
CA TYR A 85 -4.91 6.61 10.12
C TYR A 85 -6.44 6.39 10.06
N SER A 86 -7.19 7.12 9.24
CA SER A 86 -8.64 6.97 9.08
C SER A 86 -9.07 7.37 7.67
N LEU A 87 -9.17 6.39 6.76
CA LEU A 87 -9.51 6.64 5.36
C LEU A 87 -10.93 7.19 5.16
N SER A 88 -11.81 7.00 6.14
CA SER A 88 -13.14 7.61 6.18
C SER A 88 -13.09 9.14 6.20
N GLU A 89 -12.13 9.74 6.91
CA GLU A 89 -11.91 11.20 6.92
C GLU A 89 -11.51 11.74 5.53
N LEU A 90 -10.91 10.86 4.71
CA LEU A 90 -10.48 11.14 3.34
C LEU A 90 -11.52 10.71 2.28
N ARG A 91 -12.69 10.21 2.71
CA ARG A 91 -13.73 9.62 1.84
C ARG A 91 -13.17 8.53 0.91
N PHE A 92 -12.24 7.74 1.44
CA PHE A 92 -11.51 6.67 0.73
C PHE A 92 -11.56 5.33 1.46
N ASP A 93 -12.39 5.23 2.50
CA ASP A 93 -12.63 4.02 3.27
C ASP A 93 -13.17 2.90 2.39
N ASN A 94 -12.70 1.68 2.60
CA ASN A 94 -13.23 0.48 1.94
C ASN A 94 -13.33 0.60 0.42
N GLN A 95 -12.32 1.22 -0.21
CA GLN A 95 -12.28 1.43 -1.67
C GLN A 95 -11.02 0.90 -2.33
N ILE A 96 -10.00 0.51 -1.57
CA ILE A 96 -8.69 0.18 -2.13
C ILE A 96 -8.72 -1.21 -2.76
N GLN A 97 -8.29 -1.28 -4.02
CA GLN A 97 -8.20 -2.54 -4.77
C GLN A 97 -6.80 -2.79 -5.35
N SER A 98 -5.99 -1.74 -5.53
CA SER A 98 -4.58 -1.87 -5.88
C SER A 98 -3.76 -0.71 -5.30
N VAL A 99 -2.45 -0.90 -5.22
CA VAL A 99 -1.50 0.10 -4.72
C VAL A 99 -0.34 0.25 -5.68
N GLU A 100 0.11 1.48 -5.88
CA GLU A 100 1.29 1.80 -6.67
C GLU A 100 2.36 2.47 -5.81
N GLN A 101 3.61 2.03 -5.89
CA GLN A 101 4.72 2.75 -5.28
C GLN A 101 4.96 4.08 -6.01
N CYS A 102 5.11 5.17 -5.26
CA CYS A 102 5.45 6.47 -5.86
C CYS A 102 6.80 6.42 -6.62
N PRO A 103 7.00 7.31 -7.61
CA PRO A 103 8.25 7.45 -8.36
C PRO A 103 9.49 7.70 -7.50
#